data_AF-A0A023D1J7-F1
#
_entry.id   AF-A0A023D1J7-F1
#
_cell.length_a   1.000
_cell.length_b   1.000
_cell.length_c   1.000
_cell.angle_alpha   90.00
_cell.angle_beta   90.00
_cell.angle_gamma   90.00
#
_symmetry.space_group_name_H-M   'P 1'
#
loop_
_entity.id
_entity.type
_entity.pdbx_description
1 polymer ?
#
loop_
_entity_poly.entity_id
_entity_poly.type
_entity_poly.pdbx_seq_one_letter_code
_entity_poly.pdbx_strand_id
1 'polypeptide(L)'
;MPTPSQTARLLAVTLLLWVVATAYLHFLPSRIVNPLSGALAYVTTIPVAWLSIVIIRMAAQLTPAQLLPGVCLVGTAAMMLDGAVLRWMPHLYATDERVLHFGAAWLLWGYGLSLGIALLMSRRAPHPAQA
;
A
#
# COMPACT_ATOMS: atom_id res chain seq x y z
N MET A 1 5.18 -17.77 -7.65
CA MET A 1 5.06 -17.33 -6.24
C MET A 1 6.43 -16.85 -5.73
N PRO A 2 6.49 -15.87 -4.81
CA PRO A 2 7.73 -15.45 -4.14
C PRO A 2 8.33 -16.59 -3.29
N THR A 3 9.66 -16.62 -3.15
CA THR A 3 10.36 -17.56 -2.26
C THR A 3 10.22 -17.13 -0.78
N PRO A 4 10.51 -17.99 0.21
CA PRO A 4 10.40 -17.61 1.63
C PRO A 4 11.25 -16.38 2.01
N SER A 5 12.45 -16.25 1.44
CA SER A 5 13.31 -15.07 1.65
C SER A 5 12.69 -13.81 1.04
N GLN A 6 12.10 -13.91 -0.16
CA GLN A 6 11.37 -12.80 -0.78
C GLN A 6 10.14 -12.43 0.05
N THR A 7 9.37 -13.41 0.52
CA THR A 7 8.22 -13.21 1.41
C THR A 7 8.61 -12.45 2.67
N ALA A 8 9.72 -12.82 3.33
CA ALA A 8 10.19 -12.10 4.51
C ALA A 8 10.55 -10.63 4.21
N ARG A 9 11.23 -10.37 3.08
CA ARG A 9 11.52 -9.00 2.63
C ARG A 9 10.25 -8.22 2.31
N LEU A 10 9.26 -8.86 1.68
CA LEU A 10 7.97 -8.24 1.38
C LEU A 10 7.23 -7.85 2.67
N LEU A 11 7.21 -8.72 3.68
CA LEU A 11 6.61 -8.40 4.98
C LEU A 11 7.35 -7.25 5.70
N ALA A 12 8.67 -7.18 5.59
CA ALA A 12 9.43 -6.04 6.11
C ALA A 12 9.06 -4.73 5.39
N VAL A 13 8.90 -4.77 4.06
CA VAL A 13 8.42 -3.63 3.27
C VAL A 13 6.99 -3.26 3.65
N THR A 14 6.10 -4.24 3.84
CA THR A 14 4.73 -4.01 4.36
C THR A 14 4.78 -3.21 5.64
N LEU A 15 5.55 -3.68 6.63
CA LEU A 15 5.63 -3.01 7.93
C LEU A 15 6.15 -1.58 7.79
N LEU A 16 7.17 -1.36 6.96
CA LEU A 16 7.74 -0.03 6.72
C LEU A 16 6.70 0.91 6.08
N LEU A 17 6.06 0.49 5.00
CA LEU A 17 5.04 1.30 4.31
C LEU A 17 3.84 1.58 5.22
N TRP A 18 3.44 0.58 6.01
CA TRP A 18 2.37 0.69 6.99
C TRP A 18 2.72 1.73 8.06
N VAL A 19 3.92 1.68 8.67
CA VAL A 19 4.36 2.67 9.67
C VAL A 19 4.36 4.08 9.08
N VAL A 20 4.83 4.26 7.85
CA VAL A 20 4.85 5.57 7.18
C VAL A 20 3.42 6.10 6.97
N ALA A 21 2.49 5.26 6.51
CA ALA A 21 1.11 5.64 6.30
C ALA A 21 0.39 5.97 7.63
N THR A 22 0.60 5.14 8.67
CA THR A 22 0.06 5.36 10.02
C THR A 22 0.60 6.66 10.62
N ALA A 23 1.91 6.91 10.50
CA ALA A 23 2.53 8.15 10.98
C ALA A 23 1.97 9.38 10.24
N TYR A 24 1.73 9.28 8.92
CA TYR A 24 1.09 10.35 8.16
C TYR A 24 -0.30 10.68 8.71
N LEU A 25 -1.13 9.68 8.99
CA LEU A 25 -2.47 9.88 9.57
C LEU A 25 -2.39 10.47 10.99
N HIS A 26 -1.44 10.00 11.80
CA HIS A 26 -1.28 10.42 13.19
C HIS A 26 -0.77 11.85 13.34
N PHE A 27 0.28 12.21 12.60
CA PHE A 27 0.95 13.50 12.76
C PHE A 27 0.38 14.60 11.86
N LEU A 28 -0.35 14.25 10.79
CA LEU A 28 -0.90 15.21 9.82
C LEU A 28 -2.43 15.05 9.64
N PRO A 29 -3.24 14.94 10.71
CA PRO A 29 -4.67 14.63 10.62
C PRO A 29 -5.46 15.69 9.82
N SER A 30 -5.05 16.95 9.93
CA SER A 30 -5.66 18.07 9.19
C SER A 30 -5.55 17.94 7.68
N ARG A 31 -4.52 17.24 7.17
CA ARG A 31 -4.32 17.04 5.73
C ARG A 31 -5.36 16.11 5.13
N ILE A 32 -5.90 15.19 5.92
CA ILE A 32 -6.89 14.21 5.49
C ILE A 32 -8.31 14.79 5.50
N VAL A 33 -8.65 15.56 6.54
CA VAL A 33 -10.02 16.08 6.71
C VAL A 33 -10.28 17.39 5.96
N ASN A 34 -9.24 18.16 5.65
CA ASN A 34 -9.40 19.36 4.85
C ASN A 34 -9.77 18.99 3.39
N PRO A 35 -10.83 19.57 2.79
CA PRO A 35 -11.31 19.14 1.48
C PRO A 35 -10.27 19.20 0.37
N LEU A 36 -9.48 20.27 0.31
CA LEU A 36 -8.50 20.46 -0.76
C LEU A 36 -7.30 19.54 -0.58
N SER A 37 -6.70 19.52 0.62
CA SER A 37 -5.53 18.65 0.85
C SER A 37 -5.90 17.17 0.87
N GLY A 38 -7.11 16.82 1.31
CA GLY A 38 -7.63 15.46 1.25
C GLY A 38 -7.81 15.01 -0.19
N ALA A 39 -8.42 15.83 -1.05
CA ALA A 39 -8.52 15.54 -2.48
C ALA A 39 -7.15 15.38 -3.14
N LEU A 40 -6.20 16.26 -2.81
CA LEU A 40 -4.82 16.13 -3.27
C LEU A 40 -4.18 14.82 -2.80
N ALA A 41 -4.40 14.41 -1.54
CA ALA A 41 -3.89 13.15 -1.02
C ALA A 41 -4.35 11.97 -1.88
N TYR A 42 -5.64 11.90 -2.25
CA TYR A 42 -6.18 10.85 -3.12
C TYR A 42 -5.56 10.84 -4.53
N VAL A 43 -5.32 12.00 -5.13
CA VAL A 43 -4.68 12.11 -6.45
C VAL A 43 -3.21 11.70 -6.37
N THR A 44 -2.49 12.19 -5.37
CA THR A 44 -1.07 11.85 -5.15
C THR A 44 -0.87 10.39 -4.74
N THR A 45 -1.91 9.69 -4.29
CA THR A 45 -1.84 8.23 -4.08
C THR A 45 -1.48 7.48 -5.35
N ILE A 46 -1.80 7.97 -6.55
CA ILE A 46 -1.45 7.30 -7.82
C ILE A 46 0.07 7.19 -8.00
N PRO A 47 0.85 8.29 -8.03
CA PRO A 47 2.30 8.19 -8.14
C PRO A 47 2.94 7.51 -6.92
N VAL A 48 2.38 7.67 -5.72
CA VAL A 48 2.86 6.99 -4.52
C VAL A 48 2.67 5.47 -4.63
N ALA A 49 1.50 5.00 -5.08
CA ALA A 49 1.22 3.58 -5.30
C ALA A 49 2.17 2.98 -6.34
N TRP A 50 2.41 3.70 -7.45
CA TRP A 50 3.40 3.29 -8.44
C TRP A 50 4.82 3.17 -7.84
N LEU A 51 5.26 4.18 -7.08
CA LEU A 51 6.55 4.16 -6.41
C LEU A 51 6.66 3.01 -5.39
N SER A 52 5.59 2.75 -4.62
CA SER A 52 5.53 1.62 -3.69
C SER A 52 5.72 0.29 -4.41
N ILE A 53 5.10 0.09 -5.58
CA ILE A 53 5.29 -1.11 -6.39
C ILE A 53 6.73 -1.25 -6.87
N VAL A 54 7.37 -0.14 -7.27
CA VAL A 54 8.80 -0.12 -7.63
C VAL A 54 9.67 -0.53 -6.45
N ILE A 55 9.43 0.03 -5.26
CA ILE A 55 10.14 -0.32 -4.02
C ILE A 55 9.95 -1.81 -3.69
N ILE A 56 8.72 -2.31 -3.72
CA ILE A 56 8.38 -3.73 -3.50
C ILE A 56 9.18 -4.63 -4.45
N ARG A 57 9.17 -4.31 -5.75
CA ARG A 57 9.89 -5.06 -6.77
C ARG A 57 11.39 -5.06 -6.51
N MET A 58 11.97 -3.90 -6.19
CA MET A 58 13.41 -3.75 -5.97
C MET A 58 13.86 -4.47 -4.69
N ALA A 59 13.16 -4.29 -3.58
CA ALA A 59 13.52 -4.84 -2.28
C ALA A 59 13.48 -6.38 -2.27
N ALA A 60 12.46 -6.98 -2.87
CA ALA A 60 12.32 -8.42 -2.96
C ALA A 60 12.89 -9.03 -4.26
N GLN A 61 13.50 -8.20 -5.12
CA GLN A 61 14.07 -8.61 -6.42
C GLN A 61 13.08 -9.48 -7.23
N LEU A 62 11.83 -9.02 -7.31
CA LEU A 62 10.75 -9.81 -7.93
C LEU A 62 10.92 -9.89 -9.45
N THR A 63 10.75 -11.09 -9.99
CA THR A 63 10.59 -11.27 -11.44
C THR A 63 9.26 -10.69 -11.91
N PRO A 64 9.08 -10.41 -13.22
CA PRO A 64 7.80 -9.90 -13.72
C PRO A 64 6.61 -10.81 -13.39
N ALA A 65 6.80 -12.13 -13.40
CA ALA A 65 5.78 -13.11 -13.03
C ALA A 65 5.46 -13.12 -11.52
N GLN A 66 6.39 -12.69 -10.67
CA GLN A 66 6.21 -12.60 -9.22
C GLN A 66 5.64 -11.26 -8.76
N LEU A 67 5.64 -10.23 -9.61
CA LEU A 67 5.25 -8.87 -9.24
C LEU A 67 3.82 -8.81 -8.67
N LEU A 68 2.84 -9.30 -9.42
CA LEU A 68 1.44 -9.24 -8.99
C LEU A 68 1.21 -10.06 -7.70
N PRO A 69 1.64 -11.34 -7.59
CA PRO A 69 1.56 -12.07 -6.33
C PRO A 69 2.26 -11.37 -5.15
N GLY A 70 3.42 -10.74 -5.39
CA GLY A 70 4.16 -10.01 -4.37
C GLY A 70 3.43 -8.76 -3.88
N VAL A 71 2.86 -7.96 -4.79
CA VAL A 71 2.06 -6.79 -4.45
C VAL A 71 0.77 -7.21 -3.73
N CYS A 72 0.12 -8.29 -4.15
CA CYS A 72 -1.04 -8.84 -3.43
C CYS A 72 -0.68 -9.21 -2.00
N LEU A 73 0.43 -9.91 -1.78
CA LEU A 73 0.89 -10.27 -0.43
C LEU A 73 1.11 -9.02 0.43
N VAL A 74 1.83 -8.01 -0.10
CA VAL A 74 2.10 -6.76 0.62
C VAL A 74 0.80 -6.03 0.98
N GLY A 75 -0.09 -5.88 0.01
CA GLY A 75 -1.38 -5.21 0.19
C GLY A 75 -2.28 -5.93 1.18
N THR A 76 -2.42 -7.26 1.08
CA THR A 76 -3.21 -8.05 2.02
C THR A 76 -2.65 -7.95 3.44
N ALA A 77 -1.33 -8.07 3.61
CA ALA A 77 -0.72 -7.96 4.93
C ALA A 77 -0.92 -6.56 5.54
N ALA A 78 -0.76 -5.49 4.75
CA ALA A 78 -1.04 -4.12 5.20
C ALA A 78 -2.52 -3.92 5.58
N MET A 79 -3.45 -4.40 4.75
CA MET A 79 -4.88 -4.33 5.04
C MET A 79 -5.27 -5.07 6.32
N MET A 80 -4.64 -6.22 6.61
CA MET A 80 -4.88 -6.95 7.85
C MET A 80 -4.34 -6.19 9.07
N LEU A 81 -3.17 -5.55 8.96
CA LEU A 81 -2.64 -4.67 10.00
C LEU A 81 -3.57 -3.48 10.25
N ASP A 82 -4.04 -2.82 9.20
CA ASP A 82 -5.01 -1.73 9.29
C ASP A 82 -6.29 -2.18 10.00
N GLY A 83 -6.88 -3.30 9.56
CA GLY A 83 -8.11 -3.83 10.16
C GLY A 83 -7.94 -4.15 11.64
N ALA A 84 -6.78 -4.71 12.01
CA ALA A 84 -6.47 -4.98 13.41
C ALA A 84 -6.31 -3.70 14.23
N VAL A 85 -5.48 -2.76 13.76
CA VAL A 85 -5.15 -1.55 14.50
C VAL A 85 -6.36 -0.61 14.58
N LEU A 86 -7.13 -0.43 13.50
CA LEU A 86 -8.37 0.36 13.54
C LEU A 86 -9.41 -0.22 14.50
N ARG A 87 -9.44 -1.55 14.68
CA ARG A 87 -10.39 -2.21 15.58
C ARG A 87 -9.98 -2.12 17.05
N TRP A 88 -8.72 -2.45 17.36
CA TRP A 88 -8.26 -2.63 18.74
C TRP A 88 -7.46 -1.45 19.28
N MET A 89 -6.83 -0.66 18.40
CA MET A 89 -5.93 0.43 18.78
C MET A 89 -6.11 1.68 17.87
N PRO A 90 -7.34 2.20 17.66
CA PRO A 90 -7.60 3.25 16.67
C PRO A 90 -6.82 4.55 16.93
N HIS A 91 -6.48 4.82 18.19
CA HIS A 91 -5.67 5.97 18.61
C HIS A 91 -4.27 6.01 17.97
N LEU A 92 -3.75 4.88 17.48
CA LEU A 92 -2.50 4.85 16.71
C LEU A 92 -2.63 5.59 15.37
N TYR A 93 -3.80 5.59 14.75
CA TYR A 93 -4.07 6.35 13.53
C TYR A 93 -4.49 7.77 13.82
N ALA A 94 -5.52 7.95 14.67
CA ALA A 94 -6.03 9.25 15.04
C ALA A 94 -6.95 9.16 16.26
N THR A 95 -7.09 10.26 17.00
CA THR A 95 -8.05 10.38 18.10
C THR A 95 -9.42 10.90 17.64
N ASP A 96 -9.51 11.42 16.42
CA ASP A 96 -10.73 12.00 15.83
C ASP A 96 -11.40 11.00 14.88
N GLU A 97 -12.68 10.69 15.11
CA GLU A 97 -13.46 9.73 14.31
C GLU A 97 -13.58 10.10 12.83
N ARG A 98 -13.60 11.39 12.51
CA ARG A 98 -13.66 11.89 11.14
C ARG A 98 -12.35 11.62 10.42
N VAL A 99 -11.22 11.82 11.10
CA VAL A 99 -9.89 11.47 10.56
C VAL A 99 -9.80 9.97 10.34
N LEU A 100 -10.29 9.15 11.27
CA LEU A 100 -10.31 7.69 11.12
C LEU A 100 -11.12 7.25 9.90
N HIS A 101 -12.32 7.81 9.68
CA HIS A 101 -13.14 7.49 8.51
C HIS A 101 -12.48 7.86 7.19
N PHE A 102 -12.01 9.10 7.04
CA PHE A 102 -11.36 9.53 5.81
C PHE A 102 -10.01 8.84 5.59
N GLY A 103 -9.27 8.58 6.67
CA GLY A 103 -8.01 7.84 6.64
C GLY A 103 -8.19 6.40 6.18
N ALA A 104 -9.17 5.67 6.75
CA ALA A 104 -9.50 4.32 6.34
C ALA A 104 -9.94 4.23 4.87
N ALA A 105 -10.76 5.19 4.40
CA ALA A 105 -11.14 5.28 3.00
C ALA A 105 -9.94 5.57 2.08
N TRP A 106 -9.01 6.43 2.52
CA TRP A 106 -7.80 6.76 1.77
C TRP A 106 -6.82 5.58 1.68
N LEU A 107 -6.66 4.80 2.75
CA LEU A 107 -5.89 3.56 2.76
C LEU A 107 -6.49 2.53 1.78
N LEU A 108 -7.80 2.31 1.85
CA LEU A 108 -8.52 1.41 0.94
C LEU A 108 -8.35 1.82 -0.53
N TRP A 109 -8.44 3.12 -0.81
CA TRP A 109 -8.16 3.68 -2.14
C TRP A 109 -6.73 3.36 -2.60
N GLY A 110 -5.74 3.53 -1.73
CA GLY A 110 -4.34 3.20 -2.01
C GLY A 110 -4.10 1.73 -2.32
N TYR A 111 -4.76 0.82 -1.60
CA TYR A 111 -4.69 -0.61 -1.89
C TYR A 111 -5.28 -0.95 -3.25
N GLY A 112 -6.47 -0.42 -3.55
CA GLY A 112 -7.14 -0.62 -4.84
C GLY A 112 -6.28 -0.11 -6.01
N LEU A 113 -5.73 1.10 -5.90
CA LEU A 113 -4.83 1.66 -6.91
C LEU A 113 -3.56 0.82 -7.09
N SER A 114 -2.94 0.39 -6.00
CA SER A 114 -1.72 -0.42 -6.05
C SER A 114 -1.96 -1.75 -6.76
N LEU A 115 -3.07 -2.43 -6.45
CA LEU A 115 -3.46 -3.67 -7.14
C LEU A 115 -3.77 -3.43 -8.61
N GLY A 116 -4.51 -2.37 -8.94
CA GLY A 116 -4.83 -2.02 -10.32
C GLY A 116 -3.58 -1.71 -11.15
N ILE A 117 -2.65 -0.91 -10.62
CA ILE A 117 -1.37 -0.60 -11.28
C ILE A 117 -0.53 -1.86 -11.44
N ALA A 118 -0.41 -2.69 -10.41
CA ALA A 118 0.36 -3.94 -10.47
C ALA A 118 -0.21 -4.91 -11.52
N LEU A 119 -1.54 -5.00 -11.65
CA LEU A 119 -2.21 -5.79 -12.67
C LEU A 119 -1.92 -5.27 -14.09
N LEU A 120 -1.94 -3.95 -14.28
CA LEU A 120 -1.59 -3.34 -15.57
C LEU A 120 -0.11 -3.58 -15.92
N MET A 121 0.79 -3.51 -14.94
CA MET A 121 2.22 -3.78 -15.13
C MET A 121 2.49 -5.26 -15.44
N SER A 122 1.78 -6.19 -14.79
CA SER A 122 1.98 -7.63 -15.03
C SER A 122 1.51 -8.06 -16.41
N ARG A 123 0.46 -7.42 -16.97
CA ARG A 123 -0.04 -7.69 -18.33
C ARG A 123 0.92 -7.25 -19.44
N ARG A 124 1.79 -6.28 -19.17
CA ARG A 124 2.77 -5.76 -20.14
C ARG A 124 4.09 -6.52 -20.15
N ALA A 125 4.28 -7.46 -19.21
CA ALA A 125 5.49 -8.28 -19.18
C ALA A 125 5.49 -9.27 -20.36
N PRO A 126 6.55 -9.33 -21.19
CA PRO A 126 6.64 -10.30 -22.27
C PRO A 126 6.54 -11.73 -21.74
N HIS A 127 5.71 -12.55 -22.39
CA HIS A 127 5.60 -13.97 -22.08
C HIS A 127 6.89 -14.67 -22.55
N PRO A 128 7.62 -15.42 -21.71
CA PRO A 128 8.89 -16.06 -22.08
C PRO A 128 8.72 -17.30 -22.99
N ALA A 129 7.77 -17.29 -23.93
CA ALA A 129 7.49 -18.41 -24.84
C ALA A 129 7.69 -18.06 -26.33
N GLN A 130 8.46 -17.01 -26.65
CA GLN A 130 8.83 -16.64 -28.02
C GLN A 130 10.24 -16.01 -28.09
N ALA A 131 11.26 -16.73 -27.63
CA ALA A 131 12.66 -16.45 -27.93
C ALA A 131 13.40 -17.77 -28.16
#